data_AF-A0A8X7BB74-F1
#
_entry.id   AF-A0A8X7BB74-F1
#
_cell.length_a   1.000
_cell.length_b   1.000
_cell.length_c   1.000
_cell.angle_alpha   90.00
_cell.angle_beta   90.00
_cell.angle_gamma   90.00
#
_symmetry.space_group_name_H-M   'P 1'
#
loop_
_entity.id
_entity.type
_entity.pdbx_description
1 polymer ?
#
loop_
_entity_poly.entity_id
_entity_poly.type
_entity_poly.pdbx_seq_one_letter_code
_entity_poly.pdbx_strand_id
1 'polypeptide(L)'
;MRNARGFNVWPEVYFSGSENVTEFLEGIDNQIKLLEIPGDLSCAYLKGHLLGRALDLYQIFGSALVQNTATDFAQLKAALSKAFPAIQNKKELEASFYASQQRQNQEPTDFVYDLLKLNKKLELGMSGKALVDHIFVRLEPQVQDYVEVRNPQTAIQLL
;
A
#
# COMPACT_ATOMS: atom_id res chain seq x y z
N MET A 1 8.89 -24.12 1.10
CA MET A 1 10.16 -24.89 1.10
C MET A 1 10.51 -25.21 2.56
N ARG A 2 10.88 -26.45 2.91
CA ARG A 2 11.33 -26.82 4.27
C ARG A 2 12.86 -26.77 4.32
N ASN A 3 13.47 -26.35 5.44
CA ASN A 3 14.92 -26.46 5.62
C ASN A 3 15.30 -27.84 6.19
N ALA A 4 16.61 -28.13 6.20
CA ALA A 4 17.19 -29.44 6.53
C ALA A 4 16.90 -29.99 7.94
N ARG A 5 16.14 -29.28 8.78
CA ARG A 5 15.72 -29.72 10.13
C ARG A 5 14.22 -29.96 10.27
N GLY A 6 13.46 -29.96 9.16
CA GLY A 6 12.04 -30.32 9.18
C GLY A 6 11.10 -29.27 9.78
N PHE A 7 11.62 -28.11 10.21
CA PHE A 7 10.79 -26.97 10.55
C PHE A 7 10.15 -26.42 9.27
N ASN A 8 8.85 -26.15 9.34
CA ASN A 8 8.21 -25.31 8.32
C ASN A 8 8.97 -23.98 8.32
N VAL A 9 9.63 -23.66 7.21
CA VAL A 9 10.13 -22.31 6.97
C VAL A 9 8.87 -21.49 6.79
N TRP A 10 8.44 -20.83 7.85
CA TRP A 10 7.38 -19.84 7.76
C TRP A 10 7.88 -18.77 6.78
N PRO A 11 7.05 -18.32 5.82
CA PRO A 11 7.43 -17.18 5.02
C PRO A 11 7.79 -16.05 5.99
N GLU A 12 8.96 -15.45 5.83
CA GLU A 12 9.32 -14.27 6.62
C GLU A 12 8.24 -13.23 6.36
N VAL A 13 7.41 -12.95 7.38
CA VAL A 13 6.26 -12.08 7.23
C VAL A 13 6.78 -10.66 7.36
N TYR A 14 7.16 -10.05 6.24
CA TYR A 14 7.60 -8.66 6.24
C TYR A 14 6.47 -7.71 5.86
N PHE A 15 6.54 -6.50 6.39
CA PHE A 15 5.61 -5.42 6.08
C PHE A 15 6.37 -4.19 5.64
N SER A 16 6.23 -3.82 4.37
CA SER A 16 6.75 -2.59 3.79
C SER A 16 5.77 -1.42 3.89
N GLY A 17 4.49 -1.72 4.19
CA GLY A 17 3.38 -0.76 4.12
C GLY A 17 2.54 -0.92 2.87
N SER A 18 2.90 -1.84 1.97
CA SER A 18 2.16 -2.11 0.73
C SER A 18 1.29 -3.37 0.84
N GLU A 19 1.56 -4.23 1.81
CA GLU A 19 0.83 -5.46 2.08
C GLU A 19 -0.46 -5.16 2.89
N ASN A 20 -1.29 -6.18 3.08
CA ASN A 20 -2.46 -6.05 3.94
C ASN A 20 -2.03 -6.03 5.41
N VAL A 21 -2.18 -4.87 6.08
CA VAL A 21 -1.80 -4.70 7.48
C VAL A 21 -2.50 -5.70 8.41
N THR A 22 -3.75 -6.08 8.12
CA THR A 22 -4.52 -6.98 8.97
C THR A 22 -3.94 -8.39 8.92
N GLU A 23 -3.71 -8.91 7.72
CA GLU A 23 -3.10 -10.24 7.53
C GLU A 23 -1.68 -10.29 8.11
N PHE A 24 -0.91 -9.20 7.94
CA PHE A 24 0.41 -9.06 8.54
C PHE A 24 0.35 -9.16 10.08
N LEU A 25 -0.52 -8.35 10.72
CA LEU A 25 -0.62 -8.30 12.17
C LEU A 25 -1.14 -9.62 12.76
N GLU A 26 -2.09 -10.28 12.09
CA GLU A 26 -2.55 -11.63 12.46
C GLU A 26 -1.41 -12.66 12.35
N GLY A 27 -0.58 -12.57 11.29
CA GLY A 27 0.61 -13.39 11.12
C GLY A 27 1.60 -13.22 12.27
N ILE A 28 1.88 -11.98 12.67
CA ILE A 28 2.77 -11.67 13.79
C ILE A 28 2.19 -12.17 15.12
N ASP A 29 0.89 -11.97 15.37
CA ASP A 29 0.22 -12.48 16.58
C ASP A 29 0.36 -14.01 16.69
N ASN A 30 0.21 -14.73 15.57
CA ASN A 30 0.36 -16.18 15.55
C ASN A 30 1.81 -16.62 15.80
N GLN A 31 2.79 -15.91 15.24
CA GLN A 31 4.21 -16.21 15.47
C GLN A 31 4.63 -15.94 16.91
N ILE A 32 4.20 -14.83 17.50
CA ILE A 32 4.46 -14.50 18.92
C ILE A 32 3.93 -15.60 19.84
N LYS A 33 2.69 -16.07 19.60
CA LYS A 33 2.08 -17.17 20.38
C LYS A 33 2.83 -18.48 20.19
N LEU A 34 3.19 -18.82 18.95
CA LEU A 34 3.85 -20.08 18.63
C LEU A 34 5.28 -20.18 19.17
N LEU A 35 6.02 -19.06 19.13
CA LEU A 35 7.40 -18.96 19.58
C LEU A 35 7.50 -18.57 21.06
N GLU A 36 6.37 -18.45 21.76
CA GLU A 36 6.26 -18.06 23.17
C GLU A 36 7.07 -16.79 23.50
N ILE A 37 6.97 -15.79 22.60
CA ILE A 37 7.74 -14.56 22.76
C ILE A 37 7.22 -13.78 23.97
N PRO A 38 8.11 -13.43 24.93
CA PRO A 38 7.74 -12.61 26.07
C PRO A 38 7.05 -11.31 25.64
N GLY A 39 6.00 -10.91 26.37
CA GLY A 39 5.17 -9.75 26.01
C GLY A 39 5.96 -8.44 25.92
N ASP A 40 7.01 -8.30 26.71
CA ASP A 40 7.97 -7.19 26.69
C ASP A 40 8.86 -7.17 25.45
N LEU A 41 9.02 -8.32 24.76
CA LEU A 41 9.77 -8.44 23.51
C LEU A 41 8.90 -8.38 22.25
N SER A 42 7.58 -8.45 22.37
CA SER A 42 6.63 -8.43 21.24
C SER A 42 6.78 -7.20 20.34
N CYS A 43 7.04 -6.02 20.91
CA CYS A 43 7.27 -4.80 20.14
C CYS A 43 8.59 -4.83 19.35
N ALA A 44 9.65 -5.37 19.95
CA ALA A 44 10.93 -5.55 19.26
C ALA A 44 10.82 -6.59 18.15
N TYR A 45 10.05 -7.66 18.39
CA TYR A 45 9.77 -8.68 17.39
C TYR A 45 9.01 -8.11 16.19
N LEU A 46 7.94 -7.35 16.43
CA LEU A 46 7.18 -6.69 15.35
C LEU A 46 8.07 -5.74 14.55
N LYS A 47 8.90 -4.93 15.23
CA LYS A 47 9.85 -4.02 14.56
C LYS A 47 10.78 -4.76 13.61
N GLY A 48 11.28 -5.94 13.98
CA GLY A 48 12.16 -6.76 13.14
C GLY A 48 11.54 -7.21 11.82
N HIS A 49 10.21 -7.12 11.70
CA HIS A 49 9.44 -7.49 10.51
C HIS A 49 8.97 -6.28 9.70
N LEU A 50 9.30 -5.06 10.12
CA LEU A 50 8.99 -3.84 9.36
C LEU A 50 10.14 -3.53 8.40
N LEU A 51 9.79 -3.17 7.17
CA LEU A 51 10.72 -2.73 6.12
C LEU A 51 10.22 -1.43 5.48
N GLY A 52 11.10 -0.77 4.71
CA GLY A 52 10.75 0.40 3.91
C GLY A 52 9.95 1.46 4.67
N ARG A 53 8.84 1.90 4.08
CA ARG A 53 7.99 2.97 4.63
C ARG A 53 7.37 2.62 5.98
N ALA A 54 7.07 1.35 6.25
CA ALA A 54 6.61 0.91 7.56
C ALA A 54 7.68 1.02 8.64
N LEU A 55 8.94 0.71 8.30
CA LEU A 55 10.06 0.91 9.21
C LEU A 55 10.33 2.40 9.44
N ASP A 56 10.29 3.22 8.39
CA ASP A 56 10.48 4.67 8.49
C ASP A 56 9.41 5.32 9.37
N LEU A 57 8.14 4.95 9.17
CA LEU A 57 7.04 5.41 10.02
C LEU A 57 7.19 4.92 11.45
N TYR A 58 7.64 3.68 11.67
CA TYR A 58 7.98 3.20 13.01
C TYR A 58 9.12 3.98 13.64
N GLN A 59 10.14 4.43 12.90
CA GLN A 59 11.22 5.24 13.48
C GLN A 59 10.72 6.63 13.87
N ILE A 60 9.90 7.25 13.03
CA ILE A 60 9.30 8.58 13.29
C ILE A 60 8.34 8.50 14.48
N PHE A 61 7.35 7.60 14.42
CA PHE A 61 6.36 7.46 15.49
C PHE A 61 6.89 6.73 16.70
N GLY A 62 7.80 5.79 16.54
CA GLY A 62 8.44 5.06 17.65
C GLY A 62 9.20 6.01 18.56
N SER A 63 9.86 7.05 18.03
CA SER A 63 10.46 8.08 18.87
C SER A 63 9.44 8.83 19.74
N ALA A 64 8.19 9.00 19.28
CA ALA A 64 7.09 9.65 20.00
C ALA A 64 6.25 8.68 20.87
N LEU A 65 6.16 7.41 20.48
CA LEU A 65 5.42 6.34 21.16
C LEU A 65 6.25 5.66 22.26
N VAL A 66 7.59 5.69 22.16
CA VAL A 66 8.53 5.12 23.15
C VAL A 66 8.80 6.10 24.30
N GLN A 67 8.54 7.39 24.13
CA GLN A 67 8.71 8.38 25.20
C GLN A 67 7.61 8.31 26.29
N ASN A 68 6.48 7.65 26.01
CA ASN A 68 5.51 7.27 27.02
C ASN A 68 5.70 5.77 27.35
N THR A 69 6.02 5.52 28.60
CA THR A 69 6.24 4.22 29.25
C THR A 69 5.30 3.10 28.76
N ALA A 70 5.89 1.93 28.50
CA ALA A 70 5.24 0.70 28.06
C ALA A 70 4.46 0.86 26.75
N THR A 71 5.19 0.79 25.62
CA THR A 71 4.57 0.60 24.31
C THR A 71 3.85 -0.74 24.32
N ASP A 72 2.58 -0.74 24.72
CA ASP A 72 1.74 -1.92 24.67
C ASP A 72 1.68 -2.37 23.20
N PHE A 73 2.03 -3.62 22.96
CA PHE A 73 1.99 -4.23 21.66
C PHE A 73 0.62 -4.00 20.98
N ALA A 74 -0.48 -3.95 21.74
CA ALA A 74 -1.79 -3.59 21.21
C ALA A 74 -1.88 -2.15 20.67
N GLN A 75 -1.26 -1.17 21.33
CA GLN A 75 -1.24 0.22 20.86
C GLN A 75 -0.41 0.36 19.58
N LEU A 76 0.70 -0.36 19.49
CA LEU A 76 1.53 -0.36 18.29
C LEU A 76 0.80 -0.99 17.09
N LYS A 77 0.07 -2.09 17.30
CA LYS A 77 -0.81 -2.66 16.27
C LYS A 77 -1.89 -1.67 15.82
N ALA A 78 -2.55 -1.00 16.76
CA ALA A 78 -3.56 0.00 16.44
C ALA A 78 -2.98 1.19 15.64
N ALA A 79 -1.77 1.64 15.99
CA ALA A 79 -1.07 2.70 15.27
C ALA A 79 -0.72 2.27 13.83
N LEU A 80 -0.23 1.05 13.62
CA LEU A 80 0.05 0.51 12.29
C LEU A 80 -1.23 0.35 11.46
N SER A 81 -2.30 -0.20 12.02
CA SER A 81 -3.58 -0.32 11.30
C SER A 81 -4.17 1.03 10.91
N LYS A 82 -3.95 2.08 11.73
CA LYS A 82 -4.36 3.45 11.42
C LYS A 82 -3.49 4.09 10.35
N ALA A 83 -2.17 3.87 10.40
CA ALA A 83 -1.21 4.44 9.45
C ALA A 83 -1.28 3.76 8.07
N PHE A 84 -1.62 2.47 8.05
CA PHE A 84 -1.71 1.64 6.86
C PHE A 84 -3.09 1.00 6.75
N PRO A 85 -4.15 1.78 6.50
CA PRO A 85 -5.49 1.23 6.42
C PRO A 85 -5.54 0.12 5.38
N ALA A 86 -6.07 -1.05 5.76
CA ALA A 86 -6.25 -2.16 4.85
C ALA A 86 -7.13 -1.72 3.68
N ILE A 87 -6.54 -1.63 2.48
CA ILE A 87 -7.30 -1.42 1.26
C ILE A 87 -7.92 -2.78 0.92
N GLN A 88 -9.19 -2.97 1.27
CA GLN A 88 -9.93 -4.15 0.83
C GLN A 88 -9.81 -4.29 -0.69
N ASN A 89 -9.56 -5.52 -1.13
CA ASN A 89 -9.43 -5.88 -2.55
C ASN A 89 -8.31 -5.13 -3.28
N LYS A 90 -7.22 -4.76 -2.60
CA LYS A 90 -6.08 -4.02 -3.21
C LYS A 90 -5.64 -4.61 -4.55
N LYS A 91 -5.41 -5.93 -4.63
CA LYS A 91 -5.02 -6.60 -5.89
C LYS A 91 -6.07 -6.44 -7.00
N GLU A 92 -7.36 -6.52 -6.67
CA GLU A 92 -8.44 -6.34 -7.64
C GLU A 92 -8.53 -4.87 -8.09
N LEU A 93 -8.32 -3.93 -7.17
CA LEU A 93 -8.29 -2.50 -7.46
C LEU A 93 -7.06 -2.10 -8.28
N GLU A 94 -5.90 -2.69 -8.02
CA GLU A 94 -4.70 -2.55 -8.85
C GLU A 94 -4.95 -3.11 -10.25
N ALA A 95 -5.49 -4.32 -10.34
CA ALA A 95 -5.87 -4.91 -11.62
C ALA A 95 -6.88 -4.01 -12.35
N SER A 96 -7.87 -3.47 -11.64
CA SER A 96 -8.83 -2.51 -12.19
C SER A 96 -8.15 -1.25 -12.71
N PHE A 97 -7.22 -0.65 -11.95
CA PHE A 97 -6.45 0.51 -12.40
C PHE A 97 -5.69 0.22 -13.70
N TYR A 98 -4.94 -0.88 -13.77
CA TYR A 98 -4.16 -1.21 -14.97
C TYR A 98 -5.02 -1.65 -16.16
N ALA A 99 -6.17 -2.30 -15.93
CA ALA A 99 -7.06 -2.76 -16.99
C ALA A 99 -8.14 -1.74 -17.39
N SER A 100 -8.22 -0.60 -16.71
CA SER A 100 -9.19 0.45 -16.98
C SER A 100 -9.11 0.95 -18.42
N GLN A 101 -10.27 1.16 -19.03
CA GLN A 101 -10.43 1.82 -20.33
C GLN A 101 -11.61 2.78 -20.22
N GLN A 102 -11.52 3.95 -20.85
CA GLN A 102 -12.64 4.87 -20.92
C GLN A 102 -13.81 4.18 -21.65
N ARG A 103 -14.99 4.22 -21.03
CA ARG A 103 -16.20 3.64 -21.63
C ARG A 103 -16.77 4.58 -22.68
N GLN A 104 -17.45 4.02 -23.68
CA GLN A 104 -17.97 4.74 -24.86
C GLN A 104 -18.90 5.93 -24.57
N ASN A 105 -19.49 5.99 -23.38
CA ASN A 105 -20.37 7.08 -22.96
C ASN A 105 -19.91 7.70 -21.63
N GLN A 106 -18.65 7.51 -21.25
CA GLN A 106 -18.08 8.09 -20.05
C GLN A 106 -17.36 9.38 -20.42
N GLU A 107 -17.70 10.46 -19.73
CA GLU A 107 -17.00 11.73 -19.89
C GLU A 107 -15.50 11.55 -19.60
N PRO A 108 -14.60 12.08 -20.45
CA PRO A 108 -13.15 11.94 -20.26
C PRO A 108 -12.68 12.41 -18.90
N THR A 109 -13.23 13.54 -18.44
CA THR A 109 -12.92 14.15 -17.15
C THR A 109 -13.28 13.22 -15.99
N ASP A 110 -14.43 12.54 -16.05
CA ASP A 110 -14.85 11.56 -15.04
C ASP A 110 -13.91 10.36 -15.02
N PHE A 111 -13.52 9.86 -16.20
CA PHE A 111 -12.55 8.77 -16.31
C PHE A 111 -11.18 9.14 -15.71
N VAL A 112 -10.67 10.34 -16.03
CA VAL A 112 -9.43 10.86 -15.45
C VAL A 112 -9.54 10.93 -13.92
N TYR A 113 -10.65 11.47 -13.39
CA TYR A 113 -10.87 11.54 -11.95
C TYR A 113 -10.92 10.17 -11.26
N ASP A 114 -11.55 9.18 -11.88
CA ASP A 114 -11.62 7.82 -11.34
C ASP A 114 -10.22 7.19 -11.22
N LEU A 115 -9.38 7.33 -12.25
CA LEU A 115 -8.00 6.87 -12.21
C LEU A 115 -7.15 7.64 -11.19
N LEU A 116 -7.34 8.96 -11.04
CA LEU A 116 -6.64 9.74 -10.02
C LEU A 116 -7.02 9.30 -8.60
N LYS A 117 -8.31 9.04 -8.36
CA LYS A 117 -8.79 8.51 -7.07
C LYS A 117 -8.19 7.14 -6.80
N LEU A 118 -8.15 6.24 -7.78
CA LEU A 118 -7.56 4.91 -7.64
C LEU A 118 -6.05 4.98 -7.38
N ASN A 119 -5.30 5.77 -8.16
CA ASN A 119 -3.86 5.97 -7.96
C ASN A 119 -3.54 6.48 -6.55
N LYS A 120 -4.32 7.46 -6.06
CA LYS A 120 -4.18 7.98 -4.70
C LYS A 120 -4.57 6.94 -3.65
N LYS A 121 -5.70 6.25 -3.82
CA LYS A 121 -6.20 5.24 -2.88
C LYS A 121 -5.22 4.08 -2.75
N LEU A 122 -4.61 3.65 -3.84
CA LEU A 122 -3.66 2.54 -3.91
C LEU A 122 -2.22 2.95 -3.57
N GLU A 123 -1.97 4.24 -3.39
CA GLU A 123 -0.63 4.82 -3.18
C GLU A 123 0.41 4.32 -4.21
N LEU A 124 0.04 4.20 -5.49
CA LEU A 124 0.92 3.63 -6.53
C LEU A 124 2.14 4.52 -6.85
N GLY A 125 2.21 5.73 -6.30
CA GLY A 125 3.33 6.66 -6.49
C GLY A 125 3.42 7.24 -7.91
N MET A 126 2.49 6.91 -8.81
CA MET A 126 2.50 7.39 -10.17
C MET A 126 2.12 8.88 -10.19
N SER A 127 2.94 9.71 -10.85
CA SER A 127 2.76 11.16 -10.87
C SER A 127 3.34 11.79 -12.15
N GLY A 128 3.01 13.06 -12.38
CA GLY A 128 3.51 13.84 -13.52
C GLY A 128 3.24 13.15 -14.86
N LYS A 129 4.26 13.12 -15.72
CA LYS A 129 4.15 12.56 -17.08
C LYS A 129 3.83 11.07 -17.10
N ALA A 130 4.38 10.29 -16.16
CA ALA A 130 4.11 8.85 -16.08
C ALA A 130 2.62 8.55 -15.84
N LEU A 131 1.96 9.37 -15.01
CA LEU A 131 0.52 9.25 -14.77
C LEU A 131 -0.29 9.70 -15.99
N VAL A 132 0.14 10.77 -16.66
CA VAL A 132 -0.49 11.22 -17.91
C VAL A 132 -0.41 10.16 -18.99
N ASP A 133 0.77 9.56 -19.20
CA ASP A 133 0.97 8.51 -20.21
C ASP A 133 0.13 7.27 -19.92
N HIS A 134 0.02 6.91 -18.64
CA HIS A 134 -0.83 5.82 -18.21
C HIS A 134 -2.31 6.08 -18.53
N ILE A 135 -2.80 7.30 -18.25
CA ILE A 135 -4.20 7.67 -18.52
C ILE A 135 -4.44 7.77 -20.04
N PHE A 136 -3.51 8.40 -20.77
CA PHE A 136 -3.62 8.68 -22.20
C PHE A 136 -3.96 7.43 -23.02
N VAL A 137 -3.18 6.35 -22.86
CA VAL A 137 -3.38 5.11 -23.62
C VAL A 137 -4.67 4.36 -23.28
N ARG A 138 -5.45 4.87 -22.31
CA ARG A 138 -6.72 4.30 -21.85
C ARG A 138 -7.93 5.19 -22.15
N LEU A 139 -7.69 6.37 -22.72
CA LEU A 139 -8.76 7.25 -23.21
C LEU A 139 -9.34 6.68 -24.50
N GLU A 140 -10.54 7.11 -24.87
CA GLU A 140 -11.07 6.81 -26.19
C GLU A 140 -10.20 7.42 -27.30
N PRO A 141 -10.08 6.77 -28.47
CA PRO A 141 -9.24 7.26 -29.55
C PRO A 141 -9.51 8.72 -29.93
N GLN A 142 -10.79 9.11 -29.99
CA GLN A 142 -11.18 10.48 -30.32
C GLN A 142 -10.66 11.51 -29.31
N VAL A 143 -10.59 11.13 -28.03
CA VAL A 143 -10.05 11.99 -26.96
C VAL A 143 -8.54 12.00 -27.00
N GLN A 144 -7.90 10.87 -27.32
CA GLN A 144 -6.45 10.76 -27.49
C GLN A 144 -5.96 11.76 -28.53
N ASP A 145 -6.63 11.88 -29.67
CA ASP A 145 -6.28 12.85 -30.73
C ASP A 145 -6.20 14.30 -30.19
N TYR A 146 -7.17 14.71 -29.36
CA TYR A 146 -7.16 16.05 -28.75
C TYR A 146 -6.05 16.22 -27.70
N VAL A 147 -5.81 15.18 -26.90
CA VAL A 147 -4.79 15.19 -25.84
C VAL A 147 -3.39 15.21 -26.43
N GLU A 148 -3.15 14.49 -27.52
CA GLU A 148 -1.86 14.42 -28.20
C GLU A 148 -1.43 15.81 -28.70
N VAL A 149 -2.35 16.58 -29.26
CA VAL A 149 -2.11 17.97 -29.68
C VAL A 149 -1.76 18.88 -28.51
N ARG A 150 -2.41 18.70 -27.35
CA ARG A 150 -2.16 19.51 -26.15
C ARG A 150 -0.92 19.10 -25.37
N ASN A 151 -0.45 17.86 -25.54
CA ASN A 151 0.72 17.27 -24.89
C ASN A 151 0.85 17.61 -23.38
N PRO A 152 -0.14 17.25 -22.56
CA PRO A 152 -0.13 17.57 -21.13
C PRO A 152 1.03 16.87 -20.41
N GLN A 153 1.58 17.56 -19.42
CA GLN A 153 2.66 17.09 -18.56
C GLN A 153 2.17 16.70 -17.16
N THR A 154 0.96 17.14 -16.80
CA THR A 154 0.34 16.84 -15.50
C THR A 154 -1.11 16.43 -15.68
N ALA A 155 -1.64 15.66 -14.73
CA ALA A 155 -3.05 15.27 -14.78
C ALA A 155 -4.02 16.45 -14.66
N ILE A 156 -3.59 17.58 -14.09
CA ILE A 156 -4.40 18.80 -14.06
C ILE A 156 -4.62 19.35 -15.47
N GLN A 157 -3.65 19.19 -16.37
CA GLN A 157 -3.75 19.62 -17.76
C GLN A 157 -4.59 18.67 -18.63
N LEU A 158 -4.96 17.49 -18.09
CA LEU A 158 -5.92 16.57 -18.73
C LEU A 158 -7.38 16.91 -18.39
N LEU A 159 -7.61 17.72 -17.36
CA LEU A 159 -8.92 18.18 -16.91
C LEU A 159 -9.29 19.51 -17.58
#